data_AF-A0A914PAC4-F1
#
_entry.id   AF-A0A914PAC4-F1
#
_cell.length_a   1.000
_cell.length_b   1.000
_cell.length_c   1.000
_cell.angle_alpha   90.00
_cell.angle_beta   90.00
_cell.angle_gamma   90.00
#
_symmetry.space_group_name_H-M   'P 1'
#
loop_
_entity.id
_entity.type
_entity.pdbx_description
1 polymer ?
#
loop_
_entity_poly.entity_id
_entity_poly.type
_entity_poly.pdbx_seq_one_letter_code
_entity_poly.pdbx_strand_id
1 'polypeptide(L)'
;MMSALKVVRLLRLGRVARKLDNYLEYGAATLLLLLCAYVLVAHWMACIWYTIGEHEVKQRMMDPFIPDGWLLRLSNDLKSPFNFTASSRTRIVGGPDKSSCYISALYFTMSCMSTVGFGNIASNTTYEKLFGVGMMIISALLYAAIFGHMTTIIQQMTSATVRYHEMITNVREFIKLQEVPRELAERVMDYVVS
;
A
#
# COMPACT_ATOMS: atom_id res chain seq x y z
N MET A 1 -20.69 4.01 1.53
CA MET A 1 -19.92 4.47 2.71
C MET A 1 -19.93 3.47 3.88
N MET A 2 -21.07 2.89 4.29
CA MET A 2 -21.15 1.93 5.43
C MET A 2 -20.62 0.51 5.18
N SER A 3 -20.24 0.14 3.95
CA SER A 3 -19.81 -1.22 3.61
C SER A 3 -18.38 -1.55 4.04
N ALA A 4 -17.51 -0.55 4.23
CA ALA A 4 -16.10 -0.77 4.59
C ALA A 4 -15.92 -1.36 6.01
N LEU A 5 -16.87 -1.11 6.93
CA LEU A 5 -16.91 -1.74 8.25
C LEU A 5 -17.07 -3.27 8.17
N LYS A 6 -17.66 -3.78 7.08
CA LYS A 6 -17.74 -5.24 6.83
C LYS A 6 -16.36 -5.80 6.44
N VAL A 7 -15.51 -5.02 5.77
CA VAL A 7 -14.14 -5.41 5.40
C VAL A 7 -13.20 -5.42 6.62
N VAL A 8 -13.39 -4.51 7.58
CA VAL A 8 -12.68 -4.56 8.88
C VAL A 8 -12.98 -5.88 9.62
N ARG A 9 -14.16 -6.47 9.43
CA ARG A 9 -14.46 -7.79 10.01
C ARG A 9 -13.60 -8.89 9.39
N LEU A 10 -13.12 -8.74 8.15
CA LEU A 10 -12.19 -9.68 7.54
C LEU A 10 -10.81 -9.63 8.23
N LEU A 11 -10.38 -8.50 8.79
CA LEU A 11 -9.16 -8.47 9.62
C LEU A 11 -9.28 -9.34 10.89
N ARG A 12 -10.51 -9.66 11.34
CA ARG A 12 -10.73 -10.62 12.43
C ARG A 12 -10.42 -12.06 12.01
N LEU A 13 -10.38 -12.38 10.72
CA LEU A 13 -9.85 -13.66 10.21
C LEU A 13 -8.34 -13.80 10.46
N GLY A 14 -7.61 -12.70 10.75
CA GLY A 14 -6.24 -12.79 11.25
C GLY A 14 -6.13 -13.61 12.54
N ARG A 15 -7.21 -13.71 13.35
CA ARG A 15 -7.25 -14.62 14.51
C ARG A 15 -7.33 -16.09 14.09
N VAL A 16 -7.96 -16.37 12.95
CA VAL A 16 -8.13 -17.72 12.38
C VAL A 16 -6.86 -18.15 11.63
N ALA A 17 -6.19 -17.23 10.93
CA ALA A 17 -4.89 -17.48 10.31
C ALA A 17 -3.86 -17.99 11.32
N ARG A 18 -3.87 -17.46 12.56
CA ARG A 18 -3.02 -17.95 13.67
C ARG A 18 -3.30 -19.38 14.14
N LYS A 19 -4.39 -20.00 13.67
CA LYS A 19 -4.78 -21.37 14.02
C LYS A 19 -4.46 -22.37 12.90
N LEU A 20 -3.82 -21.92 11.81
CA LEU A 20 -3.41 -22.76 10.69
C LEU A 20 -1.99 -23.29 10.95
N ASP A 21 -1.83 -24.61 11.05
CA ASP A 21 -0.63 -25.32 11.54
C ASP A 21 0.60 -25.25 10.61
N ASN A 22 0.50 -24.59 9.46
CA ASN A 22 1.58 -24.52 8.47
C ASN A 22 2.28 -23.14 8.50
N TYR A 23 3.53 -23.08 8.96
CA TYR A 23 4.33 -21.85 9.07
C TYR A 23 4.44 -21.05 7.75
N LEU A 24 4.57 -21.73 6.60
CA LEU A 24 4.62 -21.06 5.28
C LEU A 24 3.25 -20.51 4.84
N GLU A 25 2.17 -21.25 5.13
CA GLU A 25 0.81 -20.80 4.85
C GLU A 25 0.42 -19.63 5.76
N TYR A 26 0.92 -19.62 7.01
CA TYR A 26 0.76 -18.51 7.94
C TYR A 26 1.44 -17.22 7.45
N GLY A 27 2.67 -17.33 6.92
CA GLY A 27 3.38 -16.20 6.32
C GLY A 27 2.62 -15.61 5.14
N ALA A 28 2.19 -16.46 4.20
CA ALA A 28 1.41 -16.05 3.04
C ALA A 28 0.04 -15.44 3.43
N ALA A 29 -0.67 -16.03 4.40
CA ALA A 29 -1.93 -15.51 4.90
C ALA A 29 -1.78 -14.15 5.59
N THR A 30 -0.68 -13.95 6.34
CA THR A 30 -0.37 -12.67 6.98
C THR A 30 -0.07 -11.60 5.93
N LEU A 31 0.70 -11.94 4.89
CA LEU A 31 0.97 -11.03 3.76
C LEU A 31 -0.33 -10.65 3.03
N LEU A 32 -1.19 -11.62 2.73
CA LEU A 32 -2.50 -11.36 2.13
C LEU A 32 -3.34 -10.40 3.00
N LEU A 33 -3.36 -10.63 4.31
CA LEU A 33 -4.09 -9.78 5.25
C LEU A 33 -3.54 -8.34 5.27
N LEU A 34 -2.21 -8.17 5.21
CA LEU A 34 -1.56 -6.86 5.11
C LEU A 34 -1.91 -6.16 3.78
N LEU A 35 -1.95 -6.89 2.67
CA LEU A 35 -2.38 -6.34 1.38
C LEU A 35 -3.86 -5.93 1.39
N CYS A 36 -4.73 -6.73 2.01
CA CYS A 36 -6.14 -6.34 2.21
C CYS A 36 -6.26 -5.09 3.11
N ALA A 37 -5.44 -4.99 4.16
CA ALA A 37 -5.40 -3.81 5.01
C ALA A 37 -4.94 -2.56 4.23
N TYR A 38 -3.93 -2.70 3.36
CA TYR A 38 -3.47 -1.63 2.48
C TYR A 38 -4.59 -1.09 1.58
N VAL A 39 -5.34 -1.97 0.90
CA VAL A 39 -6.47 -1.58 0.05
C VAL A 39 -7.58 -0.92 0.87
N LEU A 40 -7.84 -1.41 2.08
CA LEU A 40 -8.84 -0.82 2.97
C LEU A 40 -8.46 0.60 3.40
N VAL A 41 -7.20 0.83 3.77
CA VAL A 41 -6.69 2.16 4.12
C VAL A 41 -6.77 3.08 2.90
N ALA A 42 -6.39 2.60 1.71
CA ALA A 42 -6.51 3.38 0.47
C ALA A 42 -7.97 3.79 0.20
N HIS A 43 -8.93 2.90 0.40
CA HIS A 43 -10.35 3.24 0.27
C HIS A 43 -10.81 4.31 1.27
N TRP A 44 -10.38 4.21 2.53
CA TRP A 44 -10.71 5.20 3.56
C TRP A 44 -10.12 6.57 3.25
N MET A 45 -8.84 6.60 2.88
CA MET A 45 -8.15 7.84 2.52
C MET A 45 -8.77 8.45 1.24
N ALA A 46 -9.18 7.65 0.27
CA ALA A 46 -9.90 8.13 -0.92
C ALA A 46 -11.28 8.73 -0.57
N CYS A 47 -11.99 8.13 0.39
CA CYS A 47 -13.28 8.66 0.85
C CYS A 47 -13.11 9.98 1.61
N ILE A 48 -12.06 10.11 2.42
CA ILE A 48 -11.71 11.37 3.10
C ILE A 48 -11.32 12.43 2.05
N TRP A 49 -10.49 12.06 1.07
CA TRP A 49 -10.11 12.93 -0.04
C TRP A 49 -11.30 13.47 -0.83
N TYR A 50 -12.28 12.61 -1.11
CA TYR A 50 -13.55 13.01 -1.74
C TYR A 50 -14.36 13.97 -0.86
N THR A 51 -14.43 13.70 0.43
CA THR A 51 -15.15 14.56 1.37
C THR A 51 -14.50 15.94 1.48
N ILE A 52 -13.17 16.02 1.48
CA ILE A 52 -12.41 17.28 1.44
C ILE A 52 -12.75 18.05 0.16
N GLY A 53 -12.70 17.38 -1.01
CA GLY A 53 -13.03 18.00 -2.29
C GLY A 53 -14.46 18.55 -2.33
N GLU A 54 -15.45 17.78 -1.84
CA GLU A 54 -16.84 18.24 -1.78
C GLU A 54 -17.00 19.46 -0.85
N HIS A 55 -16.29 19.48 0.28
CA HIS A 55 -16.32 20.59 1.21
C HIS A 55 -15.71 21.86 0.62
N GLU A 56 -14.57 21.76 -0.08
CA GLU A 56 -13.93 22.90 -0.73
C GLU A 56 -14.76 23.44 -1.89
N VAL A 57 -15.44 22.58 -2.66
CA VAL A 57 -16.40 23.03 -3.67
C VAL A 57 -17.51 23.87 -3.04
N LYS A 58 -18.09 23.43 -1.91
CA LYS A 58 -19.11 24.22 -1.18
C LYS A 58 -18.57 25.54 -0.66
N GLN A 59 -17.35 25.56 -0.11
CA GLN A 59 -16.71 26.79 0.34
C GLN A 59 -16.51 27.77 -0.81
N ARG A 60 -16.07 27.30 -1.97
CA ARG A 60 -15.91 28.13 -3.17
C ARG A 60 -17.24 28.66 -3.73
N MET A 61 -18.36 27.95 -3.51
CA MET A 61 -19.69 28.49 -3.84
C MET A 61 -20.05 29.73 -3.00
N MET A 62 -19.54 29.80 -1.76
CA MET A 62 -19.79 30.90 -0.83
C MET A 62 -18.79 32.03 -0.97
N ASP A 63 -17.51 31.71 -1.21
CA ASP A 63 -16.42 32.66 -1.39
C ASP A 63 -15.61 32.36 -2.66
N PRO A 64 -15.80 33.15 -3.74
CA PRO A 64 -15.08 32.99 -5.00
C PRO A 64 -13.56 33.22 -4.92
N PHE A 65 -13.05 33.79 -3.82
CA PHE A 65 -11.61 34.05 -3.66
C PHE A 65 -10.81 32.79 -3.28
N ILE A 66 -11.49 31.71 -2.89
CA ILE A 66 -10.85 30.45 -2.50
C ILE A 66 -10.27 29.73 -3.73
N PRO A 67 -9.02 29.22 -3.67
CA PRO A 67 -8.36 28.54 -4.78
C PRO A 67 -9.08 27.27 -5.24
N ASP A 68 -8.77 26.85 -6.47
CA ASP A 68 -9.38 25.65 -7.08
C ASP A 68 -8.84 24.37 -6.42
N GLY A 69 -9.72 23.67 -5.71
CA GLY A 69 -9.46 22.31 -5.22
C GLY A 69 -9.43 21.27 -6.34
N TRP A 70 -8.97 20.07 -6.01
CA TRP A 70 -8.77 18.96 -6.93
C TRP A 70 -10.07 18.55 -7.65
N LEU A 71 -11.21 18.58 -6.94
CA LEU A 71 -12.50 18.15 -7.48
C LEU A 71 -13.02 19.12 -8.54
N LEU A 72 -12.75 20.42 -8.37
CA LEU A 72 -13.13 21.43 -9.37
C LEU A 72 -12.28 21.31 -10.63
N ARG A 73 -10.97 21.09 -10.48
CA ARG A 73 -10.08 20.83 -11.62
C ARG A 73 -10.49 19.57 -12.37
N LEU A 74 -10.77 18.48 -11.65
CA LEU A 74 -11.26 17.25 -12.26
C LEU A 74 -12.56 17.49 -13.06
N SER A 75 -13.47 18.31 -12.55
CA SER A 75 -14.72 18.63 -13.25
C SER A 75 -14.49 19.38 -14.56
N ASN A 76 -13.49 20.27 -14.59
CA ASN A 76 -13.09 21.00 -15.80
C ASN A 76 -12.42 20.05 -16.81
N ASP A 77 -11.55 19.17 -16.35
CA ASP A 77 -10.85 18.19 -17.20
C ASP A 77 -11.84 17.21 -17.85
N LEU A 78 -12.86 16.79 -17.10
CA LEU A 78 -13.95 15.93 -17.57
C LEU A 78 -15.05 16.68 -18.34
N LYS A 79 -14.90 17.99 -18.58
CA LYS A 79 -15.89 18.86 -19.25
C LYS A 79 -17.30 18.79 -18.63
N SER A 80 -17.38 18.52 -17.33
CA SER A 80 -18.62 18.42 -16.54
C SER A 80 -18.57 19.38 -15.34
N PRO A 81 -18.55 20.70 -15.60
CA PRO A 81 -18.34 21.69 -14.55
C PRO A 81 -19.51 21.75 -13.55
N PHE A 82 -19.21 22.24 -12.35
CA PHE A 82 -20.22 22.54 -11.35
C PHE A 82 -20.97 23.83 -11.72
N ASN A 83 -22.30 23.83 -11.56
CA ASN A 83 -23.13 25.00 -11.85
C ASN A 83 -23.29 25.85 -10.59
N PHE A 84 -22.63 27.01 -10.58
CA PHE A 84 -22.69 28.00 -9.51
C PHE A 84 -23.75 29.06 -9.80
N THR A 85 -25.04 28.69 -9.85
CA THR A 85 -26.11 29.69 -10.01
C THR A 85 -26.43 30.37 -8.67
N ALA A 86 -26.60 31.69 -8.69
CA ALA A 86 -26.78 32.53 -7.50
C ALA A 86 -27.98 32.14 -6.62
N SER A 87 -28.98 31.43 -7.16
CA SER A 87 -30.15 30.94 -6.40
C SER A 87 -29.90 29.65 -5.61
N SER A 88 -28.78 28.95 -5.86
CA SER A 88 -28.50 27.60 -5.36
C SER A 88 -27.27 27.54 -4.45
N ARG A 89 -27.02 28.58 -3.63
CA ARG A 89 -25.85 28.65 -2.73
C ARG A 89 -25.74 27.50 -1.71
N THR A 90 -26.76 26.66 -1.57
CA THR A 90 -26.82 25.58 -0.58
C THR A 90 -26.70 24.17 -1.17
N ARG A 91 -26.80 23.99 -2.50
CA ARG A 91 -26.80 22.66 -3.13
C ARG A 91 -25.79 22.61 -4.27
N ILE A 92 -24.90 21.62 -4.21
CA ILE A 92 -24.04 21.27 -5.35
C ILE A 92 -24.95 20.73 -6.47
N VAL A 93 -25.03 21.45 -7.57
CA VAL A 93 -25.76 21.06 -8.78
C VAL A 93 -24.77 20.91 -9.93
N GLY A 94 -24.82 19.79 -10.65
CA GLY A 94 -23.85 19.44 -11.70
C GLY A 94 -22.63 18.69 -11.15
N GLY A 95 -21.53 18.73 -11.91
CA GLY A 95 -20.30 17.99 -11.62
C GLY A 95 -20.19 16.62 -12.30
N PRO A 96 -19.00 16.00 -12.21
CA PRO A 96 -18.76 14.67 -12.76
C PRO A 96 -19.52 13.58 -12.01
N ASP A 97 -19.75 12.44 -12.68
CA ASP A 97 -20.44 11.30 -12.07
C ASP A 97 -19.75 10.86 -10.77
N LYS A 98 -20.55 10.41 -9.79
CA LYS A 98 -20.04 9.99 -8.47
C LYS A 98 -19.06 8.81 -8.59
N SER A 99 -19.26 7.92 -9.55
CA SER A 99 -18.38 6.79 -9.80
C SER A 99 -17.03 7.28 -10.34
N SER A 100 -17.04 8.25 -11.26
CA SER A 100 -15.83 8.87 -11.79
C SER A 100 -15.05 9.60 -10.69
N CYS A 101 -15.73 10.38 -9.84
CA CYS A 101 -15.11 11.03 -8.69
C CYS A 101 -14.44 10.04 -7.74
N TYR A 102 -15.13 8.93 -7.44
CA TYR A 102 -14.62 7.90 -6.56
C TYR A 102 -13.39 7.19 -7.15
N ILE A 103 -13.44 6.83 -8.43
CA ILE A 103 -12.31 6.20 -9.13
C ILE A 103 -11.10 7.15 -9.16
N SER A 104 -11.32 8.43 -9.45
CA SER A 104 -10.27 9.46 -9.44
C SER A 104 -9.68 9.67 -8.05
N ALA A 105 -10.50 9.70 -7.00
CA ALA A 105 -10.02 9.80 -5.62
C ALA A 105 -9.21 8.57 -5.17
N LEU A 106 -9.66 7.38 -5.56
CA LEU A 106 -8.95 6.13 -5.30
C LEU A 106 -7.64 6.07 -6.08
N TYR A 107 -7.63 6.49 -7.35
CA TYR A 107 -6.43 6.59 -8.18
C TYR A 107 -5.39 7.51 -7.55
N PHE A 108 -5.78 8.72 -7.13
CA PHE A 108 -4.90 9.65 -6.43
C PHE A 108 -4.30 9.00 -5.17
N THR A 109 -5.16 8.46 -4.31
CA THR A 109 -4.74 7.85 -3.05
C THR A 109 -3.81 6.67 -3.27
N MET A 110 -4.14 5.77 -4.20
CA MET A 110 -3.29 4.63 -4.56
C MET A 110 -1.95 5.08 -5.11
N SER A 111 -1.92 6.09 -5.99
CA SER A 111 -0.69 6.62 -6.57
C SER A 111 0.23 7.28 -5.53
N CYS A 112 -0.35 7.96 -4.54
CA CYS A 112 0.38 8.55 -3.43
C CYS A 112 0.90 7.45 -2.49
N MET A 113 0.05 6.47 -2.18
CA MET A 113 0.42 5.39 -1.28
C MET A 113 1.51 4.48 -1.87
N SER A 114 1.44 4.19 -3.17
CA SER A 114 2.46 3.42 -3.88
C SER A 114 3.72 4.24 -4.19
N THR A 115 3.82 5.48 -3.71
CA THR A 115 4.93 6.42 -3.95
C THR A 115 5.21 6.72 -5.42
N VAL A 116 4.24 6.46 -6.32
CA VAL A 116 4.39 6.70 -7.76
C VAL A 116 4.13 8.17 -8.08
N GLY A 117 3.05 8.73 -7.56
CA GLY A 117 2.79 10.17 -7.60
C GLY A 117 2.73 10.79 -9.00
N PHE A 118 1.90 10.24 -9.90
CA PHE A 118 1.78 10.72 -11.30
C PHE A 118 1.47 12.22 -11.46
N GLY A 119 0.87 12.87 -10.46
CA GLY A 119 0.62 14.31 -10.45
C GLY A 119 -0.61 14.79 -11.23
N ASN A 120 -1.32 13.91 -11.95
CA ASN A 120 -2.54 14.26 -12.67
C ASN A 120 -3.65 14.81 -11.74
N ILE A 121 -3.71 14.29 -10.51
CA ILE A 121 -4.52 14.83 -9.42
C ILE A 121 -3.54 15.18 -8.32
N ALA A 122 -3.57 16.42 -7.86
CA ALA A 122 -2.62 16.93 -6.88
C ALA A 122 -3.32 17.86 -5.88
N SER A 123 -2.75 17.96 -4.69
CA SER A 123 -3.17 18.89 -3.64
C SER A 123 -2.74 20.32 -3.99
N ASN A 124 -3.72 21.19 -4.21
CA ASN A 124 -3.52 22.59 -4.55
C ASN A 124 -3.75 23.50 -3.34
N THR A 125 -4.76 23.19 -2.53
CA THR A 125 -5.11 23.99 -1.35
C THR A 125 -4.27 23.60 -0.14
N THR A 126 -4.24 24.45 0.89
CA THR A 126 -3.53 24.18 2.14
C THR A 126 -4.10 22.96 2.87
N TYR A 127 -5.42 22.78 2.87
CA TYR A 127 -6.08 21.64 3.51
C TYR A 127 -5.78 20.33 2.79
N GLU A 128 -5.82 20.35 1.45
CA GLU A 128 -5.44 19.21 0.63
C GLU A 128 -3.97 18.81 0.84
N LYS A 129 -3.07 19.80 0.93
CA LYS A 129 -1.63 19.56 1.16
C LYS A 129 -1.37 18.97 2.54
N LEU A 130 -2.04 19.49 3.57
CA LEU A 130 -1.93 18.95 4.94
C LEU A 130 -2.40 17.49 5.00
N PHE A 131 -3.51 17.18 4.35
CA PHE A 131 -4.00 15.81 4.23
C PHE A 131 -3.03 14.93 3.43
N GLY A 132 -2.47 15.44 2.33
CA GLY A 132 -1.46 14.75 1.52
C GLY A 132 -0.23 14.35 2.33
N VAL A 133 0.33 15.26 3.15
CA VAL A 133 1.45 14.96 4.04
C VAL A 133 1.09 13.85 5.03
N GLY A 134 -0.09 13.92 5.66
CA GLY A 134 -0.56 12.87 6.56
C GLY A 134 -0.71 11.51 5.86
N MET A 135 -1.24 11.50 4.64
CA MET A 135 -1.36 10.29 3.83
C MET A 135 0.01 9.67 3.50
N MET A 136 0.99 10.49 3.13
CA MET A 136 2.34 10.03 2.82
C MET A 136 3.01 9.34 4.01
N ILE A 137 2.87 9.89 5.22
CA ILE A 137 3.42 9.30 6.45
C ILE A 137 2.78 7.93 6.73
N ILE A 138 1.45 7.84 6.67
CA ILE A 138 0.72 6.59 6.88
C ILE A 138 1.15 5.55 5.84
N SER A 139 1.32 5.97 4.58
CA SER A 139 1.73 5.06 3.53
C SER A 139 3.14 4.53 3.71
N ALA A 140 4.09 5.40 4.07
CA ALA A 140 5.47 4.98 4.31
C ALA A 140 5.56 3.89 5.39
N LEU A 141 4.79 4.02 6.48
CA LEU A 141 4.72 3.02 7.54
C LEU A 141 4.10 1.69 7.07
N LEU A 142 3.00 1.75 6.33
CA LEU A 142 2.36 0.54 5.78
C LEU A 142 3.25 -0.17 4.77
N TYR A 143 3.90 0.59 3.88
CA TYR A 143 4.82 0.05 2.88
C TYR A 143 6.02 -0.62 3.55
N ALA A 144 6.62 0.02 4.55
CA ALA A 144 7.71 -0.58 5.33
C ALA A 144 7.29 -1.88 6.03
N ALA A 145 6.08 -1.93 6.60
CA ALA A 145 5.56 -3.14 7.24
C ALA A 145 5.34 -4.30 6.25
N ILE A 146 4.76 -4.02 5.08
CA ILE A 146 4.54 -5.03 4.03
C ILE A 146 5.88 -5.57 3.52
N PHE A 147 6.81 -4.67 3.20
CA PHE A 147 8.12 -5.05 2.70
C PHE A 147 8.92 -5.84 3.75
N GLY A 148 8.90 -5.40 5.01
CA GLY A 148 9.54 -6.12 6.12
C GLY A 148 9.01 -7.54 6.28
N HIS A 149 7.67 -7.72 6.25
CA HIS A 149 7.06 -9.05 6.30
C HIS A 149 7.44 -9.91 5.08
N MET A 150 7.46 -9.32 3.87
CA MET A 150 7.88 -10.01 2.66
C MET A 150 9.32 -10.50 2.76
N THR A 151 10.24 -9.66 3.27
CA THR A 151 11.64 -10.05 3.51
C THR A 151 11.74 -11.22 4.48
N THR A 152 10.97 -11.23 5.58
CA THR A 152 10.96 -12.35 6.53
C THR A 152 10.50 -13.65 5.85
N ILE A 153 9.47 -13.61 5.00
CA ILE A 153 9.00 -14.80 4.28
C ILE A 153 10.09 -15.32 3.33
N ILE A 154 10.75 -14.43 2.58
CA ILE A 154 11.84 -14.81 1.66
C ILE A 154 13.02 -15.42 2.42
N GLN A 155 13.40 -14.82 3.55
CA GLN A 155 14.45 -15.34 4.43
C GLN A 155 14.09 -16.73 4.95
N GLN A 156 12.84 -16.96 5.36
CA GLN A 156 12.37 -18.26 5.81
C GLN A 156 12.35 -19.31 4.69
N MET A 157 11.95 -18.93 3.47
CA MET A 157 11.97 -19.85 2.32
C MET A 157 13.40 -20.24 1.90
N THR A 158 14.37 -19.34 2.07
CA THR A 158 15.76 -19.56 1.65
C THR A 158 16.66 -20.08 2.77
N SER A 159 16.21 -20.10 4.03
CA SER A 159 17.05 -20.42 5.19
C SER A 159 17.68 -21.81 5.14
N ALA A 160 16.95 -22.82 4.65
CA ALA A 160 17.47 -24.18 4.51
C ALA A 160 18.60 -24.25 3.47
N THR A 161 18.41 -23.62 2.31
CA THR A 161 19.41 -23.54 1.25
C THR A 161 20.64 -22.75 1.68
N VAL A 162 20.45 -21.63 2.38
CA VAL A 162 21.55 -20.82 2.91
C VAL A 162 22.37 -21.62 3.92
N ARG A 163 21.73 -22.31 4.88
CA ARG A 163 22.40 -23.15 5.87
C ARG A 163 23.17 -24.30 5.22
N TYR A 164 22.62 -24.91 4.17
CA TYR A 164 23.29 -25.95 3.40
C TYR A 164 24.57 -25.41 2.72
N HIS A 165 24.48 -24.25 2.05
CA HIS A 165 25.65 -23.62 1.42
C HIS A 165 26.69 -23.17 2.45
N GLU A 166 26.27 -22.66 3.60
CA GLU A 166 27.14 -22.26 4.70
C GLU A 166 27.90 -23.47 5.27
N MET A 167 27.21 -24.59 5.50
CA MET A 167 27.83 -25.85 5.92
C MET A 167 28.89 -26.32 4.92
N ILE A 168 28.56 -26.37 3.63
CA ILE A 168 29.50 -26.76 2.57
C ILE A 168 30.73 -25.84 2.55
N THR A 169 30.51 -24.53 2.71
CA THR A 169 31.59 -23.54 2.74
C THR A 169 32.52 -23.79 3.93
N ASN A 170 31.95 -23.99 5.12
CA ASN A 170 32.71 -24.29 6.34
C ASN A 170 33.53 -25.59 6.21
N VAL A 171 32.96 -26.65 5.62
CA VAL A 171 33.68 -27.91 5.36
C VAL A 171 34.84 -27.69 4.40
N ARG A 172 34.62 -26.91 3.33
CA ARG A 172 35.66 -26.58 2.35
C ARG A 172 36.80 -25.78 2.97
N GLU A 173 36.47 -24.82 3.84
CA GLU A 173 37.47 -24.05 4.58
C GLU A 173 38.27 -24.94 5.54
N PHE A 174 37.61 -25.84 6.27
CA PHE A 174 38.27 -26.79 7.16
C PHE A 174 39.27 -27.69 6.42
N ILE A 175 38.86 -28.25 5.27
CA ILE A 175 39.72 -29.07 4.39
C ILE A 175 40.97 -28.29 3.97
N LYS A 176 40.81 -27.01 3.63
CA LYS A 176 41.91 -26.14 3.20
C LYS A 176 42.86 -25.81 4.36
N LEU A 177 42.33 -25.53 5.55
CA LEU A 177 43.12 -25.17 6.73
C LEU A 177 43.95 -26.34 7.27
N GLN A 178 43.42 -27.56 7.20
CA GLN A 178 44.10 -28.77 7.67
C GLN A 178 44.98 -29.43 6.59
N GLU A 179 45.13 -28.80 5.42
CA GLU A 179 45.90 -29.32 4.28
C GLU A 179 45.57 -30.79 3.94
N VAL A 180 44.27 -31.12 3.96
CA VAL A 180 43.80 -32.50 3.77
C VAL A 180 44.17 -33.00 2.37
N PRO A 181 44.72 -34.22 2.21
CA PRO A 181 45.02 -34.81 0.91
C PRO A 181 43.79 -34.85 0.00
N ARG A 182 44.00 -34.56 -1.29
CA ARG A 182 42.92 -34.35 -2.28
C ARG A 182 41.92 -35.51 -2.36
N GLU A 183 42.39 -36.75 -2.30
CA GLU A 183 41.54 -37.95 -2.34
C GLU A 183 40.60 -38.06 -1.12
N LEU A 184 41.08 -37.66 0.06
CA LEU A 184 40.27 -37.67 1.29
C LEU A 184 39.29 -36.49 1.29
N ALA A 185 39.71 -35.33 0.80
CA ALA A 185 38.86 -34.16 0.66
C ALA A 185 37.66 -34.39 -0.28
N GLU A 186 37.89 -35.02 -1.44
CA GLU A 186 36.82 -35.36 -2.40
C GLU A 186 35.80 -36.33 -1.78
N ARG A 187 36.26 -37.35 -1.05
CA ARG A 187 35.36 -38.29 -0.35
C ARG A 187 34.52 -37.63 0.75
N VAL A 188 35.09 -36.69 1.50
CA VAL A 188 34.37 -35.96 2.55
C VAL A 188 33.31 -35.04 1.94
N MET A 189 33.62 -34.35 0.85
CA MET A 189 32.67 -33.48 0.16
C MET A 189 31.52 -34.27 -0.46
N ASP A 190 31.80 -35.41 -1.10
CA ASP A 190 30.76 -36.30 -1.65
C ASP A 190 29.81 -36.81 -0.55
N TYR A 191 30.34 -37.14 0.64
CA TYR A 191 29.51 -37.56 1.78
C TYR A 191 28.64 -36.43 2.33
N VAL A 192 29.11 -35.18 2.31
CA VAL A 192 28.38 -34.02 2.83
C VAL A 192 27.29 -33.54 1.85
N VAL A 193 27.48 -33.80 0.56
CA VAL A 193 26.54 -33.42 -0.52
C VAL A 193 25.49 -34.51 -0.81
N SER A 194 25.80 -35.77 -0.47
CA SER A 194 24.91 -36.95 -0.55
C SER A 194 23.75 -36.88 0.46
#